data_AF-A0A964W7E0-F1
#
_entry.id   AF-A0A964W7E0-F1
#
_cell.length_a   1.000
_cell.length_b   1.000
_cell.length_c   1.000
_cell.angle_alpha   90.00
_cell.angle_beta   90.00
_cell.angle_gamma   90.00
#
_symmetry.space_group_name_H-M   'P 1'
#
loop_
_entity.id
_entity.type
_entity.pdbx_description
1 polymer ?
#
loop_
_entity_poly.entity_id
_entity_poly.type
_entity_poly.pdbx_seq_one_letter_code
_entity_poly.pdbx_strand_id
1 'polypeptide(L)'
;MSTYQKYQESYKRGLIGFATLSILGQSCLGSFAAMFILMGGTSPLQMVQLFFVTIFCMIYNGAVLSQQKANVSFTILTISVLTSLLFIALNFNVLF
;
A
#
# COMPACT_ATOMS: atom_id res chain seq x y z
N MET A 1 3.28 20.33 16.21
CA MET A 1 2.62 19.37 15.29
C MET A 1 3.58 18.23 15.02
N SER A 2 3.13 16.98 15.15
CA SER A 2 3.92 15.80 14.77
C SER A 2 4.13 15.75 13.25
N THR A 3 5.22 15.15 12.80
CA THR A 3 5.54 14.94 11.38
C THR A 3 4.38 14.31 10.61
N TYR A 4 3.68 13.35 11.21
CA TYR A 4 2.49 12.72 10.63
C TYR A 4 1.35 13.73 10.35
N GLN A 5 1.08 14.61 11.30
CA GLN A 5 0.01 15.60 11.17
C GLN A 5 0.31 16.64 10.09
N LYS A 6 1.58 17.04 9.93
CA LYS A 6 2.01 17.94 8.85
C LYS A 6 1.77 17.35 7.46
N TYR A 7 2.10 16.07 7.27
CA TYR A 7 1.86 15.38 6.00
C TYR A 7 0.38 15.19 5.71
N GLN A 8 -0.40 14.85 6.73
CA GLN A 8 -1.86 14.70 6.61
C GLN A 8 -2.55 16.03 6.24
N GLU A 9 -2.12 17.15 6.83
CA GLU A 9 -2.66 18.47 6.52
C GLU A 9 -2.28 18.92 5.08
N SER A 10 -1.07 18.58 4.63
CA SER A 10 -0.62 18.81 3.26
C SER A 10 -1.40 17.95 2.25
N TYR A 11 -1.63 16.68 2.58
CA TYR A 11 -2.46 15.76 1.79
C TYR A 11 -3.89 16.29 1.65
N LYS A 12 -4.48 16.84 2.72
CA LYS A 12 -5.80 17.47 2.69
C LYS A 12 -5.85 18.72 1.80
N ARG A 13 -4.78 19.54 1.80
CA ARG A 13 -4.71 20.80 1.04
C ARG A 13 -4.62 20.60 -0.47
N GLY A 14 -4.06 19.47 -0.92
CA GLY A 14 -3.96 19.09 -2.33
C GLY A 14 -4.57 17.72 -2.63
N LEU A 15 -5.73 17.42 -2.03
CA LEU A 15 -6.32 16.07 -1.97
C LEU A 15 -6.32 15.34 -3.31
N ILE A 16 -6.75 15.99 -4.40
CA ILE A 16 -6.85 15.35 -5.72
C ILE A 16 -5.46 14.99 -6.28
N GLY A 17 -4.50 15.92 -6.23
CA GLY A 17 -3.14 15.69 -6.72
C GLY A 17 -2.37 14.69 -5.88
N PHE A 18 -2.44 14.83 -4.55
CA PHE A 18 -1.77 13.90 -3.62
C PHE A 18 -2.40 12.51 -3.62
N ALA A 19 -3.73 12.40 -3.73
CA ALA A 19 -4.40 11.10 -3.85
C ALA A 19 -3.98 10.37 -5.14
N THR A 20 -3.89 11.08 -6.26
CA THR A 20 -3.45 10.47 -7.52
C THR A 20 -1.99 10.00 -7.43
N LEU A 21 -1.09 10.82 -6.88
CA LEU A 21 0.32 10.48 -6.72
C LEU A 21 0.53 9.29 -5.77
N SER A 22 -0.26 9.23 -4.70
CA SER A 22 -0.20 8.13 -3.73
C SER A 22 -0.79 6.83 -4.26
N ILE A 23 -1.87 6.86 -5.06
CA ILE A 23 -2.35 5.67 -5.79
C ILE A 23 -1.24 5.12 -6.68
N LEU A 24 -0.57 5.98 -7.45
CA LEU A 24 0.52 5.57 -8.33
C LEU A 24 1.67 4.94 -7.53
N GLY A 25 2.18 5.65 -6.51
CA GLY A 25 3.30 5.17 -5.70
C GLY A 25 3.00 3.85 -4.98
N GLN A 26 1.82 3.72 -4.40
CA GLN A 26 1.39 2.49 -3.73
C GLN A 26 1.18 1.34 -4.71
N SER A 27 0.58 1.59 -5.88
CA SER A 27 0.35 0.54 -6.88
C SER A 27 1.68 -0.02 -7.41
N CYS A 28 2.69 0.85 -7.60
CA CYS A 28 4.04 0.43 -7.96
C CYS A 28 4.66 -0.44 -6.85
N LEU A 29 4.62 0.01 -5.59
CA LEU A 29 5.13 -0.76 -4.45
C LEU A 29 4.43 -2.11 -4.28
N GLY A 30 3.10 -2.15 -4.44
CA GLY A 30 2.31 -3.37 -4.37
C GLY A 30 2.67 -4.35 -5.49
N SER A 31 2.93 -3.84 -6.69
CA SER A 31 3.39 -4.66 -7.83
C SER A 31 4.77 -5.26 -7.58
N PHE A 32 5.70 -4.47 -7.00
CA PHE A 32 6.99 -4.98 -6.54
C PHE A 32 6.81 -6.08 -5.48
N ALA A 33 5.97 -5.86 -4.47
CA ALA A 33 5.70 -6.87 -3.44
C ALA A 33 5.12 -8.16 -4.04
N ALA A 34 4.16 -8.05 -4.96
CA ALA A 34 3.59 -9.21 -5.65
C ALA A 34 4.66 -9.99 -6.43
N MET A 35 5.54 -9.30 -7.16
CA MET A 35 6.65 -9.92 -7.88
C MET A 35 7.58 -10.71 -6.93
N PHE A 36 7.98 -10.13 -5.80
CA PHE A 36 8.83 -10.82 -4.82
C PHE A 36 8.17 -12.07 -4.24
N ILE A 37 6.86 -12.02 -3.97
CA ILE A 37 6.10 -13.18 -3.47
C ILE A 37 6.06 -14.30 -4.52
N LEU A 38 5.76 -13.95 -5.78
CA LEU A 38 5.65 -14.89 -6.89
C LEU A 38 7.01 -15.49 -7.29
N MET A 39 8.11 -14.75 -7.09
CA MET A 39 9.45 -15.25 -7.37
C MET A 39 9.87 -16.39 -6.43
N GLY A 40 9.31 -16.44 -5.22
CA GLY A 40 9.49 -17.57 -4.30
C GLY A 40 8.68 -18.82 -4.69
N GLY A 41 7.77 -18.74 -5.66
CA GLY A 41 6.91 -19.83 -6.12
C GLY A 41 5.41 -19.53 -6.06
N THR A 42 4.60 -20.58 -6.25
CA THR A 42 3.12 -20.51 -6.30
C THR A 42 2.43 -21.41 -5.27
N SER A 43 3.11 -21.69 -4.16
CA SER A 43 2.52 -22.43 -3.04
C SER A 43 1.31 -21.69 -2.45
N PRO A 44 0.38 -22.39 -1.78
CA PRO A 44 -0.79 -21.77 -1.16
C PRO A 44 -0.43 -20.63 -0.19
N LEU A 45 0.71 -20.74 0.47
CA LEU A 45 1.20 -19.72 1.40
C LEU A 45 1.54 -18.40 0.69
N GLN A 46 2.19 -18.47 -0.48
CA GLN A 46 2.48 -17.30 -1.32
C GLN A 46 1.21 -16.66 -1.88
N MET A 47 0.24 -17.48 -2.30
CA MET A 47 -1.05 -16.95 -2.77
C MET A 47 -1.82 -16.19 -1.68
N VAL A 48 -1.77 -16.66 -0.42
CA VAL A 48 -2.39 -15.95 0.71
C VAL A 48 -1.70 -14.62 0.97
N GLN A 49 -0.36 -14.56 0.93
CA GLN A 49 0.38 -13.31 1.06
C GLN A 49 0.02 -12.31 -0.04
N LEU A 50 -0.03 -12.79 -1.29
CA LEU A 50 -0.42 -11.98 -2.45
C LEU A 50 -1.85 -11.46 -2.30
N PHE A 51 -2.79 -12.29 -1.83
CA PHE A 51 -4.15 -11.86 -1.54
C PHE A 51 -4.20 -10.69 -0.55
N PHE A 52 -3.45 -10.78 0.56
CA PHE A 52 -3.37 -9.69 1.54
C PHE A 52 -2.79 -8.41 0.93
N VAL A 53 -1.67 -8.47 0.20
CA VAL A 53 -1.10 -7.29 -0.46
C VAL A 53 -2.14 -6.64 -1.39
N THR A 54 -2.80 -7.45 -2.21
CA THR A 54 -3.74 -6.95 -3.23
C THR A 54 -4.99 -6.33 -2.59
N ILE A 55 -5.56 -6.95 -1.56
CA ILE A 55 -6.77 -6.42 -0.92
C ILE A 55 -6.49 -5.09 -0.21
N PHE A 56 -5.36 -4.94 0.49
CA PHE A 56 -5.00 -3.66 1.10
C PHE A 56 -4.75 -2.56 0.07
N CYS A 57 -4.14 -2.91 -1.08
CA CYS A 57 -4.01 -1.98 -2.21
C CYS A 57 -5.39 -1.54 -2.75
N MET A 58 -6.31 -2.48 -2.95
CA MET A 58 -7.64 -2.16 -3.47
C MET A 58 -8.53 -1.42 -2.48
N ILE A 59 -8.40 -1.67 -1.17
CA ILE A 59 -9.10 -0.92 -0.13
C ILE A 59 -8.71 0.57 -0.19
N TYR A 60 -7.42 0.88 -0.41
CA TYR A 60 -7.01 2.27 -0.59
C TYR A 60 -7.65 2.91 -1.82
N ASN A 61 -7.58 2.23 -2.97
CA ASN A 61 -8.18 2.73 -4.20
C ASN A 61 -9.68 2.98 -4.04
N GLY A 62 -10.39 2.08 -3.35
CA GLY A 62 -11.80 2.23 -3.00
C GLY A 62 -12.06 3.38 -2.02
N ALA A 63 -11.19 3.59 -1.02
CA ALA A 63 -11.30 4.71 -0.09
C ALA A 63 -11.12 6.06 -0.80
N VAL A 64 -10.21 6.15 -1.77
CA VAL A 64 -10.03 7.36 -2.58
C VAL A 64 -11.23 7.60 -3.51
N LEU A 65 -11.72 6.55 -4.21
CA LEU A 65 -12.87 6.67 -5.11
C LEU A 65 -14.17 7.03 -4.38
N SER A 66 -14.37 6.51 -3.17
CA SER A 66 -15.50 6.88 -2.30
C SER A 66 -15.36 8.25 -1.64
N GLN A 67 -14.32 9.03 -1.99
CA GLN A 67 -14.04 10.37 -1.46
C GLN A 67 -14.00 10.37 0.08
N GLN A 68 -13.42 9.33 0.68
CA GLN A 68 -13.29 9.28 2.14
C GLN A 68 -12.46 10.45 2.67
N LYS A 69 -12.68 10.76 3.94
CA LYS A 69 -11.95 11.81 4.64
C LYS A 69 -10.45 11.56 4.48
N ALA A 70 -9.69 12.62 4.17
CA ALA A 70 -8.23 12.59 3.98
C ALA A 70 -7.50 11.77 5.05
N ASN A 71 -7.94 11.88 6.31
CA ASN A 71 -7.38 11.14 7.44
C ASN A 71 -7.48 9.62 7.24
N VAL A 72 -8.65 9.13 6.82
CA VAL A 72 -8.92 7.71 6.62
C VAL A 72 -8.10 7.18 5.45
N SER A 73 -8.11 7.88 4.31
CA SER A 73 -7.33 7.49 3.14
C SER A 73 -5.84 7.45 3.45
N PHE A 74 -5.31 8.43 4.19
CA PHE A 74 -3.89 8.45 4.57
C PHE A 74 -3.51 7.31 5.54
N THR A 75 -4.38 6.95 6.48
CA THR A 75 -4.17 5.77 7.34
C THR A 75 -4.15 4.48 6.52
N ILE A 76 -5.10 4.30 5.60
CA ILE A 76 -5.17 3.10 4.73
C ILE A 76 -3.95 3.03 3.81
N LEU A 77 -3.51 4.15 3.23
CA LEU A 77 -2.28 4.24 2.45
C LEU A 77 -1.08 3.74 3.25
N THR A 78 -0.94 4.25 4.48
CA THR A 78 0.16 3.88 5.38
C THR A 78 0.14 2.39 5.67
N ILE A 79 -1.04 1.83 5.97
CA ILE A 79 -1.21 0.38 6.19
C ILE A 79 -0.78 -0.41 4.96
N SER A 80 -1.25 -0.05 3.76
CA SER A 80 -0.91 -0.80 2.55
C SER A 80 0.57 -0.74 2.19
N VAL A 81 1.23 0.41 2.39
CA VAL A 81 2.68 0.55 2.18
C VAL A 81 3.45 -0.31 3.19
N LEU A 82 3.08 -0.26 4.47
CA LEU A 82 3.71 -1.07 5.51
C LEU A 82 3.52 -2.56 5.27
N THR A 83 2.31 -2.99 4.89
CA THR A 83 2.03 -4.39 4.57
C THR A 83 2.82 -4.85 3.36
N SER A 84 2.90 -4.05 2.29
CA SER A 84 3.71 -4.36 1.11
C SER A 84 5.19 -4.50 1.47
N LEU A 85 5.74 -3.58 2.27
CA LEU A 85 7.13 -3.63 2.74
C LEU A 85 7.40 -4.84 3.63
N LEU A 86 6.45 -5.20 4.51
CA LEU A 86 6.57 -6.37 5.38
C LEU A 86 6.66 -7.66 4.55
N PHE A 87 5.78 -7.83 3.55
CA PHE A 87 5.81 -9.02 2.71
C PHE A 87 7.04 -9.08 1.79
N ILE A 88 7.55 -7.93 1.32
CA ILE A 88 8.85 -7.87 0.64
C ILE A 88 9.95 -8.37 1.58
N ALA A 89 10.03 -7.86 2.82
CA ALA A 89 11.05 -8.25 3.78
C ALA A 89 10.98 -9.73 4.17
N LEU A 90 9.77 -10.29 4.30
CA LEU A 90 9.58 -11.71 4.60
C LEU A 90 10.01 -12.62 3.44
N ASN A 91 9.68 -12.25 2.19
CA ASN A 91 10.08 -13.03 1.02
C ASN A 91 11.53 -12.79 0.58
N PHE A 92 12.17 -11.74 1.09
CA PHE A 92 13.59 -11.49 0.83
C PHE A 92 14.48 -12.66 1.29
N ASN A 93 14.10 -13.34 2.38
CA ASN A 93 14.81 -14.53 2.90
C ASN A 93 14.57 -15.79 2.06
N VAL A 94 13.52 -15.84 1.24
CA VAL A 94 13.23 -16.99 0.36
C VAL A 94 14.06 -16.93 -0.93
N LEU A 95 14.64 -15.76 -1.25
CA LEU A 95 15.41 -15.52 -2.46
C LEU A 95 16.92 -15.85 -2.34
N PHE A 96 17.43 -16.04 -1.11
CA PHE A 96 18.84 -16.35 -0.80
C PHE A 96 18.96 -17.71 -0.11
#